data_AF-I0FEM6-F1
#
_entry.id   AF-I0FEM6-F1
#
_cell.length_a   1.000
_cell.length_b   1.000
_cell.length_c   1.000
_cell.angle_alpha   90.00
_cell.angle_beta   90.00
_cell.angle_gamma   90.00
#
_symmetry.space_group_name_H-M   'P 1'
#
loop_
_entity.id
_entity.type
_entity.pdbx_description
1 polymer ?
#
loop_
_entity_poly.entity_id
_entity_poly.type
_entity_poly.pdbx_seq_one_letter_code
_entity_poly.pdbx_strand_id
1 'polypeptide(L)'
;MTKVNNKNIISNQKRIDFLKNLKTLRMGLNGVNKNLDGYRYKYQDFNGIVREVKNVIKEHDLDIDFVQYPTTKSIDGNLVDVVTTTFYSPLSGYEYSFDTSTHIKELKSLGVKSQNTWPQLVGSAVTYFKRYALVAYFSIESEVDTDASNLDIEQKNNKEQIENNTCNSEDSSTDKLSIDVTKSQSIESRVQNL
;
A
#
# COMPACT_ATOMS: atom_id res chain seq x y z
N MET A 1 -4.07 29.88 -47.12
CA MET A 1 -4.62 29.31 -45.87
C MET A 1 -4.57 27.79 -45.95
N THR A 2 -3.48 27.13 -45.53
CA THR A 2 -3.37 25.64 -45.64
C THR A 2 -2.37 25.00 -44.66
N LYS A 3 -2.19 25.57 -43.45
CA LYS A 3 -1.29 24.98 -42.42
C LYS A 3 -2.02 24.28 -41.26
N VAL A 4 -3.31 24.55 -41.09
CA VAL A 4 -4.09 24.06 -39.93
C VAL A 4 -4.50 22.59 -40.08
N ASN A 5 -4.83 22.12 -41.29
CA ASN A 5 -5.27 20.73 -41.50
C ASN A 5 -4.13 19.71 -41.36
N ASN A 6 -2.92 20.03 -41.82
CA ASN A 6 -1.82 19.06 -41.82
C ASN A 6 -1.31 18.75 -40.40
N LYS A 7 -1.27 19.74 -39.50
CA LYS A 7 -0.86 19.53 -38.10
C LYS A 7 -1.84 18.63 -37.34
N ASN A 8 -3.15 18.82 -37.54
CA ASN A 8 -4.17 17.97 -36.90
C ASN A 8 -4.11 16.53 -37.40
N ILE A 9 -3.89 16.33 -38.71
CA ILE A 9 -3.74 14.99 -39.29
C ILE A 9 -2.52 14.28 -38.70
N ILE A 10 -1.36 14.95 -38.66
CA ILE A 10 -0.13 14.38 -38.08
C ILE A 10 -0.31 14.05 -36.60
N SER A 11 -0.92 14.94 -35.81
CA SER A 11 -1.19 14.71 -34.38
C SER A 11 -2.10 13.49 -34.15
N ASN A 12 -3.16 13.36 -34.96
CA ASN A 12 -4.06 12.21 -34.90
C ASN A 12 -3.36 10.91 -35.27
N GLN A 13 -2.48 10.93 -36.28
CA GLN A 13 -1.71 9.76 -36.67
C GLN A 13 -0.77 9.30 -35.56
N LYS A 14 -0.01 10.23 -34.94
CA LYS A 14 0.86 9.91 -33.80
C LYS A 14 0.09 9.27 -32.65
N ARG A 15 -1.10 9.82 -32.33
CA ARG A 15 -1.99 9.25 -31.32
C ARG A 15 -2.45 7.84 -31.69
N ILE A 16 -2.85 7.61 -32.93
CA ILE A 16 -3.29 6.29 -33.40
C ILE A 16 -2.16 5.27 -33.26
N ASP A 17 -0.95 5.62 -33.68
CA ASP A 17 0.20 4.70 -33.62
C ASP A 17 0.64 4.44 -32.18
N PHE A 18 0.60 5.45 -31.31
CA PHE A 18 0.77 5.26 -29.88
C PHE A 18 -0.26 4.28 -29.29
N LEU A 19 -1.54 4.41 -29.65
CA LEU A 19 -2.59 3.51 -29.17
C LEU A 19 -2.43 2.07 -29.68
N LYS A 20 -1.89 1.87 -30.89
CA LYS A 20 -1.56 0.54 -31.40
C LYS A 20 -0.43 -0.10 -30.58
N ASN A 21 0.65 0.64 -30.31
CA ASN A 21 1.74 0.17 -29.45
C ASN A 21 1.22 -0.19 -28.05
N LEU A 22 0.40 0.69 -27.46
CA LEU A 22 -0.21 0.42 -26.15
C LEU A 22 -1.10 -0.83 -26.16
N LYS A 23 -1.87 -1.06 -27.22
CA LYS A 23 -2.68 -2.28 -27.37
C LYS A 23 -1.81 -3.54 -27.39
N THR A 24 -0.74 -3.55 -28.21
CA THR A 24 0.19 -4.69 -28.29
C THR A 24 0.85 -4.94 -26.95
N LEU A 25 1.29 -3.89 -26.26
CA LEU A 25 1.86 -3.98 -24.92
C LEU A 25 0.90 -4.65 -23.94
N ARG A 26 -0.37 -4.19 -23.88
CA ARG A 26 -1.38 -4.78 -22.98
C ARG A 26 -1.66 -6.26 -23.29
N MET A 27 -1.66 -6.63 -24.57
CA MET A 27 -1.88 -8.02 -24.98
C MET A 27 -0.68 -8.94 -24.70
N GLY A 28 0.54 -8.40 -24.70
CA GLY A 28 1.76 -9.17 -24.43
C GLY A 28 2.07 -9.34 -22.94
N LEU A 29 1.42 -8.56 -22.07
CA LEU A 29 1.56 -8.71 -20.62
C LEU A 29 0.79 -9.96 -20.15
N ASN A 30 1.53 -11.05 -19.94
CA ASN A 30 1.02 -12.21 -19.21
C ASN A 30 0.83 -11.80 -17.74
N GLY A 31 -0.22 -12.28 -17.08
CA GLY A 31 -0.49 -11.98 -15.66
C GLY A 31 0.78 -12.13 -14.80
N VAL A 32 1.16 -11.07 -14.08
CA VAL A 32 2.39 -11.07 -13.28
C VAL A 32 2.13 -11.83 -11.97
N ASN A 33 2.82 -12.97 -11.80
CA ASN A 33 2.73 -13.77 -10.58
C ASN A 33 3.16 -12.98 -9.33
N LYS A 34 2.36 -13.05 -8.26
CA LYS A 34 2.62 -12.37 -6.98
C LYS A 34 3.67 -13.14 -6.17
N ASN A 35 4.91 -12.64 -6.11
CA ASN A 35 6.05 -13.34 -5.50
C ASN A 35 6.56 -12.74 -4.16
N LEU A 36 5.89 -11.74 -3.59
CA LEU A 36 6.33 -11.11 -2.33
C LEU A 36 5.40 -11.46 -1.17
N ASP A 37 5.96 -12.12 -0.16
CA ASP A 37 5.35 -12.34 1.15
C ASP A 37 5.55 -11.10 2.03
N GLY A 38 4.78 -10.05 1.77
CA GLY A 38 4.60 -8.95 2.73
C GLY A 38 3.65 -9.40 3.85
N TYR A 39 3.78 -8.83 5.05
CA TYR A 39 2.94 -9.09 6.24
C TYR A 39 1.49 -9.43 5.86
N ARG A 40 1.12 -10.72 5.79
CA ARG A 40 -0.19 -11.26 5.35
C ARG A 40 -0.75 -10.81 3.98
N TYR A 41 -0.03 -10.03 3.17
CA TYR A 41 -0.52 -9.52 1.88
C TYR A 41 0.41 -9.90 0.73
N LYS A 42 -0.15 -10.55 -0.29
CA LYS A 42 0.57 -10.85 -1.53
C LYS A 42 0.36 -9.71 -2.53
N TYR A 43 1.43 -8.99 -2.83
CA TYR A 43 1.44 -7.96 -3.86
C TYR A 43 2.26 -8.39 -5.08
N GLN A 44 1.92 -7.86 -6.26
CA GLN A 44 2.85 -7.88 -7.39
C GLN A 44 4.01 -6.93 -7.07
N ASP A 45 5.23 -7.39 -7.27
CA ASP A 45 6.42 -6.55 -7.08
C ASP A 45 6.45 -5.44 -8.12
N PHE A 46 6.68 -4.20 -7.68
CA PHE A 46 6.75 -3.05 -8.59
C PHE A 46 7.87 -3.23 -9.62
N ASN A 47 9.04 -3.73 -9.19
CA ASN A 47 10.15 -3.95 -10.13
C ASN A 47 9.84 -5.10 -11.09
N GLY A 48 9.14 -6.13 -10.62
CA GLY A 48 8.58 -7.21 -11.45
C GLY A 48 7.68 -6.68 -12.57
N ILE A 49 6.71 -5.82 -12.22
CA ILE A 49 5.82 -5.18 -13.20
C ILE A 49 6.63 -4.35 -14.21
N VAL A 50 7.54 -3.49 -13.73
CA VAL A 50 8.38 -2.65 -14.61
C VAL A 50 9.22 -3.51 -15.55
N ARG A 51 9.80 -4.60 -15.06
CA ARG A 51 10.61 -5.53 -15.86
C ARG A 51 9.76 -6.21 -16.93
N GLU A 52 8.58 -6.71 -16.58
CA GLU A 52 7.69 -7.36 -17.52
C GLU A 52 7.25 -6.41 -18.64
N VAL A 53 6.82 -5.20 -18.27
CA VAL A 53 6.45 -4.15 -19.23
C VAL A 53 7.62 -3.84 -20.18
N LYS A 54 8.83 -3.68 -19.64
CA LYS A 54 10.03 -3.42 -20.48
C LYS A 54 10.41 -4.60 -21.36
N ASN A 55 10.18 -5.84 -20.91
CA ASN A 55 10.42 -7.03 -21.70
C ASN A 55 9.48 -7.08 -22.90
N VAL A 56 8.17 -6.87 -22.70
CA VAL A 56 7.18 -6.86 -23.78
C VAL A 56 7.44 -5.73 -24.78
N ILE A 57 7.80 -4.53 -24.31
CA ILE A 57 8.22 -3.41 -25.19
C ILE A 57 9.39 -3.84 -26.09
N LYS A 58 10.41 -4.49 -25.52
CA LYS A 58 11.59 -4.94 -26.26
C LYS A 58 11.29 -6.10 -27.21
N GLU A 59 10.50 -7.07 -26.77
CA GLU A 59 10.17 -8.28 -27.55
C GLU A 59 9.37 -7.95 -28.81
N HIS A 60 8.49 -6.95 -28.74
CA HIS A 60 7.65 -6.52 -29.86
C HIS A 60 8.14 -5.25 -30.57
N ASP A 61 9.32 -4.74 -30.23
CA ASP A 61 9.92 -3.51 -30.80
C ASP A 61 8.94 -2.32 -30.78
N LEU A 62 8.33 -2.07 -29.61
CA LEU A 62 7.29 -1.06 -29.47
C LEU A 62 7.88 0.34 -29.27
N ASP A 63 7.31 1.32 -29.97
CA ASP A 63 7.64 2.76 -29.81
C ASP A 63 6.80 3.37 -28.66
N ILE A 64 7.02 2.86 -27.46
CA ILE A 64 6.38 3.35 -26.23
C ILE A 64 7.29 3.10 -25.03
N ASP A 65 7.37 4.07 -24.13
CA ASP A 65 8.02 3.94 -22.82
C ASP A 65 7.24 4.78 -21.79
N PHE A 66 7.64 4.70 -20.52
CA PHE A 66 6.96 5.40 -19.45
C PHE A 66 7.89 5.87 -18.32
N VAL A 67 7.48 6.92 -17.64
CA VAL A 67 8.10 7.42 -16.42
C VAL A 67 7.05 7.69 -15.34
N GLN A 68 7.46 7.55 -14.08
CA GLN A 68 6.63 7.87 -12.92
C GLN A 68 7.41 8.65 -11.89
N TYR A 69 6.90 9.81 -11.49
CA TYR A 69 7.52 10.63 -10.45
C TYR A 69 6.48 11.20 -9.49
N PRO A 70 6.77 11.20 -8.17
CA PRO A 70 5.95 11.91 -7.20
C PRO A 70 6.13 13.42 -7.38
N THR A 71 5.05 14.18 -7.25
CA THR A 71 5.05 15.65 -7.31
C THR A 71 3.85 16.21 -6.54
N THR A 72 3.82 17.53 -6.36
CA THR A 72 2.67 18.24 -5.80
C THR A 72 2.10 19.15 -6.88
N LYS A 73 0.78 19.11 -7.09
CA LYS A 73 0.06 19.97 -8.03
C LYS A 73 -0.94 20.85 -7.32
N SER A 74 -1.20 22.03 -7.88
CA SER A 74 -2.28 22.92 -7.43
C SER A 74 -3.53 22.60 -8.25
N ILE A 75 -4.58 22.10 -7.59
CA ILE A 75 -5.87 21.78 -8.18
C ILE A 75 -6.90 22.60 -7.41
N ASP A 76 -7.58 23.54 -8.09
CA ASP A 76 -8.56 24.45 -7.49
C ASP A 76 -8.04 25.19 -6.24
N GLY A 77 -6.76 25.59 -6.28
CA GLY A 77 -6.08 26.28 -5.17
C GLY A 77 -5.60 25.36 -4.04
N ASN A 78 -5.88 24.06 -4.10
CA ASN A 78 -5.43 23.08 -3.12
C ASN A 78 -4.19 22.34 -3.61
N LEU A 79 -3.19 22.18 -2.72
CA LEU A 79 -2.00 21.40 -3.01
C LEU A 79 -2.28 19.90 -2.81
N VAL A 80 -2.24 19.14 -3.89
CA VAL A 80 -2.46 17.68 -3.91
C VAL A 80 -1.16 16.97 -4.27
N ASP A 81 -0.77 16.00 -3.44
CA ASP A 81 0.39 15.15 -3.71
C ASP A 81 -0.03 14.01 -4.63
N VAL A 82 0.63 13.89 -5.77
CA VAL A 82 0.31 12.95 -6.83
C VAL A 82 1.53 12.16 -7.28
N VAL A 83 1.30 10.98 -7.86
CA VAL A 83 2.25 10.34 -8.77
C VAL A 83 1.80 10.65 -10.18
N THR A 84 2.61 11.40 -10.94
CA THR A 84 2.39 11.59 -12.37
C THR A 84 2.97 10.40 -13.11
N THR A 85 2.14 9.74 -13.92
CA THR A 85 2.56 8.70 -14.86
C THR A 85 2.48 9.26 -16.27
N THR A 86 3.60 9.23 -16.99
CA THR A 86 3.68 9.70 -18.37
C THR A 86 4.10 8.55 -19.26
N PHE A 87 3.29 8.26 -20.26
CA PHE A 87 3.64 7.39 -21.38
C PHE A 87 4.04 8.26 -22.57
N TYR A 88 5.08 7.86 -23.29
CA TYR A 88 5.54 8.60 -24.45
C TYR A 88 6.09 7.68 -25.54
N SER A 89 6.05 8.17 -26.78
CA SER A 89 6.68 7.56 -27.94
C SER A 89 8.00 8.29 -28.22
N PRO A 90 9.17 7.65 -28.04
CA PRO A 90 10.47 8.25 -28.33
C PRO A 90 10.61 8.76 -29.77
N LEU A 91 10.02 8.06 -30.76
CA LEU A 91 10.16 8.45 -32.16
C LEU A 91 9.24 9.62 -32.55
N SER A 92 7.99 9.60 -32.09
CA SER A 92 7.01 10.60 -32.49
C SER A 92 6.95 11.82 -31.57
N GLY A 93 7.45 11.70 -30.35
CA GLY A 93 7.31 12.70 -29.28
C GLY A 93 5.87 12.87 -28.77
N TYR A 94 4.95 11.95 -29.13
CA TYR A 94 3.62 11.93 -28.54
C TYR A 94 3.72 11.49 -27.09
N GLU A 95 3.03 12.20 -26.21
CA GLU A 95 2.98 11.90 -24.78
C GLU A 95 1.53 11.90 -24.27
N TYR A 96 1.28 11.06 -23.28
CA TYR A 96 0.03 11.00 -22.53
C TYR A 96 0.36 10.87 -21.05
N SER A 97 -0.11 11.83 -20.26
CA SER A 97 0.14 11.86 -18.82
C SER A 97 -1.16 11.85 -18.03
N PHE A 98 -1.13 11.21 -16.87
CA PHE A 98 -2.20 11.30 -15.87
C PHE A 98 -1.63 11.31 -14.45
N ASP A 99 -2.44 11.80 -13.52
CA ASP A 99 -2.06 11.92 -12.12
C ASP A 99 -2.84 10.92 -11.26
N THR A 100 -2.14 10.27 -10.35
CA THR A 100 -2.73 9.43 -9.30
C THR A 100 -2.56 10.14 -7.96
N SER A 101 -3.67 10.54 -7.33
CA SER A 101 -3.63 11.14 -5.99
C SER A 101 -3.09 10.14 -4.98
N THR A 102 -2.17 10.60 -4.11
CA THR A 102 -1.50 9.74 -3.14
C THR A 102 -2.05 9.89 -1.72
N HIS A 103 -2.82 10.95 -1.44
CA HIS A 103 -3.37 11.24 -0.11
C HIS A 103 -2.33 11.18 1.04
N ILE A 104 -1.03 11.39 0.75
CA ILE A 104 0.08 11.21 1.71
C ILE A 104 -0.09 12.10 2.96
N LYS A 105 -0.72 13.27 2.83
CA LYS A 105 -1.00 14.17 3.96
C LYS A 105 -1.91 13.52 5.00
N GLU A 106 -2.85 12.67 4.59
CA GLU A 106 -3.81 11.98 5.46
C GLU A 106 -3.14 10.83 6.25
N LEU A 107 -1.99 10.32 5.78
CA LEU A 107 -1.19 9.34 6.52
C LEU A 107 -0.62 9.92 7.83
N LYS A 108 -0.36 11.24 7.89
CA LYS A 108 0.09 11.90 9.14
C LYS A 108 -1.01 11.89 10.20
N SER A 109 -2.26 12.07 9.80
CA SER A 109 -3.40 12.17 10.72
C SER A 109 -3.85 10.83 11.29
N LEU A 110 -3.51 9.71 10.64
CA LEU A 110 -3.91 8.38 11.09
C LEU A 110 -3.10 7.87 12.30
N GLY A 111 -2.12 8.63 12.80
CA GLY A 111 -1.42 8.33 14.06
C GLY A 111 -0.84 6.92 14.10
N VAL A 112 -0.51 6.35 12.93
CA VAL A 112 -0.11 4.96 12.80
C VAL A 112 1.08 4.74 13.73
N LYS A 113 0.90 3.88 14.74
CA LYS A 113 1.95 3.40 15.66
C LYS A 113 2.93 2.51 14.90
N SER A 114 3.48 3.06 13.84
CA SER A 114 4.36 2.40 12.90
C SER A 114 5.78 2.46 13.46
N GLN A 115 6.47 1.33 13.50
CA GLN A 115 7.92 1.29 13.77
C GLN A 115 8.74 2.00 12.67
N ASN A 116 8.13 2.28 11.52
CA ASN A 116 8.78 2.96 10.41
C ASN A 116 8.82 4.48 10.62
N THR A 117 9.93 5.09 10.22
CA THR A 117 10.08 6.55 10.15
C THR A 117 9.12 7.16 9.12
N TRP A 118 8.79 8.44 9.29
CA TRP A 118 7.93 9.16 8.35
C TRP A 118 8.40 9.07 6.88
N PRO A 119 9.70 9.23 6.55
CA PRO A 119 10.19 9.02 5.18
C PRO A 119 9.96 7.61 4.63
N GLN A 120 10.06 6.57 5.46
CA GLN A 120 9.79 5.19 5.05
C GLN A 120 8.30 4.98 4.73
N LEU A 121 7.41 5.56 5.54
CA LEU A 121 5.96 5.55 5.26
C LEU A 121 5.65 6.24 3.93
N VAL A 122 6.17 7.44 3.72
CA VAL A 122 6.02 8.17 2.44
C VAL A 122 6.57 7.37 1.26
N GLY A 123 7.77 6.78 1.40
CA GLY A 123 8.39 5.95 0.36
C GLY A 123 7.57 4.72 0.01
N SER A 124 6.99 4.05 1.01
CA SER A 124 6.10 2.90 0.80
C SER A 124 4.80 3.30 0.10
N ALA A 125 4.19 4.41 0.50
CA ALA A 125 2.98 4.96 -0.15
C ALA A 125 3.24 5.32 -1.61
N VAL A 126 4.33 6.04 -1.91
CA VAL A 126 4.71 6.39 -3.29
C VAL A 126 4.89 5.13 -4.14
N THR A 127 5.59 4.11 -3.62
CA THR A 127 5.78 2.83 -4.32
C THR A 127 4.45 2.12 -4.56
N TYR A 128 3.52 2.18 -3.60
CA TYR A 128 2.18 1.62 -3.73
C TYR A 128 1.41 2.28 -4.88
N PHE A 129 1.29 3.61 -4.88
CA PHE A 129 0.55 4.31 -5.94
C PHE A 129 1.18 4.17 -7.33
N LYS A 130 2.52 4.17 -7.42
CA LYS A 130 3.22 3.88 -8.69
C LYS A 130 2.82 2.52 -9.27
N ARG A 131 2.78 1.49 -8.43
CA ARG A 131 2.40 0.13 -8.80
C ARG A 131 0.98 0.07 -9.34
N TYR A 132 0.01 0.58 -8.57
CA TYR A 132 -1.40 0.48 -8.95
C TYR A 132 -1.75 1.37 -10.15
N ALA A 133 -1.05 2.49 -10.35
CA ALA A 133 -1.21 3.27 -11.58
C ALA A 133 -0.85 2.45 -12.83
N LEU A 134 0.21 1.64 -12.80
CA LEU A 134 0.57 0.76 -13.92
C LEU A 134 -0.38 -0.42 -14.06
N VAL A 135 -0.69 -1.12 -12.96
CA VAL A 135 -1.61 -2.27 -12.98
C VAL A 135 -2.97 -1.87 -13.55
N ALA A 136 -3.54 -0.77 -13.08
CA ALA A 136 -4.81 -0.25 -13.57
C ALA A 136 -4.73 0.18 -15.04
N TYR A 137 -3.69 0.94 -15.41
CA TYR A 137 -3.57 1.48 -16.77
C TYR A 137 -3.28 0.40 -17.82
N PHE A 138 -2.52 -0.63 -17.47
CA PHE A 138 -2.25 -1.74 -18.37
C PHE A 138 -3.30 -2.85 -18.31
N SER A 139 -4.25 -2.78 -17.38
CA SER A 139 -5.24 -3.83 -17.17
C SER A 139 -4.59 -5.20 -16.92
N ILE A 140 -3.50 -5.21 -16.16
CA ILE A 140 -2.81 -6.45 -15.79
C ILE A 140 -3.75 -7.25 -14.88
N GLU A 141 -4.10 -8.46 -15.30
CA GLU A 141 -4.97 -9.34 -14.52
C GLU A 141 -4.32 -9.64 -13.14
N SER A 142 -5.12 -9.50 -12.08
CA SER A 142 -4.73 -9.81 -10.70
C SER A 142 -5.70 -10.83 -10.15
N GLU A 143 -5.23 -12.05 -9.89
CA GLU A 143 -6.11 -13.19 -9.58
C GLU A 143 -6.73 -13.16 -8.17
N VAL A 144 -6.40 -12.21 -7.29
CA VAL A 144 -7.07 -12.06 -5.98
C VAL A 144 -6.97 -10.62 -5.48
N ASP A 145 -8.11 -9.99 -5.22
CA ASP A 145 -8.23 -8.67 -4.60
C ASP A 145 -8.36 -8.84 -3.07
N THR A 146 -7.23 -9.03 -2.37
CA THR A 146 -7.16 -9.19 -0.90
C THR A 146 -6.53 -7.98 -0.21
N ASP A 147 -6.45 -6.84 -0.90
CA ASP A 147 -5.68 -5.68 -0.43
C ASP A 147 -6.41 -4.83 0.62
N ALA A 148 -7.73 -5.00 0.75
CA ALA A 148 -8.56 -4.31 1.74
C ALA A 148 -9.17 -5.23 2.83
N SER A 149 -8.87 -6.54 2.85
CA SER A 149 -9.64 -7.50 3.65
C SER A 149 -9.46 -7.41 5.17
N ASN A 150 -8.59 -6.53 5.68
CA ASN A 150 -8.29 -6.43 7.11
C ASN A 150 -8.65 -5.09 7.77
N LEU A 151 -9.34 -4.17 7.08
CA LEU A 151 -9.90 -2.98 7.76
C LEU A 151 -10.90 -3.36 8.87
N ASP A 152 -11.43 -4.59 8.87
CA ASP A 152 -12.37 -5.09 9.88
C ASP A 152 -11.72 -5.85 11.06
N ILE A 153 -10.43 -6.23 10.99
CA ILE A 153 -9.83 -7.09 12.04
C ILE A 153 -9.33 -6.28 13.25
N GLU A 154 -8.92 -5.02 13.08
CA GLU A 154 -8.49 -4.20 14.22
C GLU A 154 -9.66 -3.69 15.08
N GLN A 155 -10.91 -3.72 14.59
CA GLN A 155 -12.06 -3.36 15.43
C GLN A 155 -12.57 -4.52 16.31
N LYS A 156 -12.27 -5.78 15.99
CA LYS A 156 -12.69 -6.93 16.82
C LYS A 156 -11.78 -7.19 18.02
N ASN A 157 -10.49 -6.89 17.92
CA ASN A 157 -9.55 -7.15 19.01
C ASN A 157 -9.72 -6.21 20.22
N ASN A 158 -10.38 -5.06 20.05
CA ASN A 158 -10.72 -4.17 21.17
C ASN A 158 -12.03 -4.53 21.88
N LYS A 159 -12.85 -5.43 21.31
CA LYS A 159 -14.11 -5.87 21.94
C LYS A 159 -13.91 -7.14 22.78
N GLU A 160 -13.03 -8.04 22.35
CA GLU A 160 -12.70 -9.28 23.09
C GLU A 160 -11.83 -9.07 24.34
N GLN A 161 -11.17 -7.90 24.49
CA GLN A 161 -10.44 -7.57 25.72
C GLN A 161 -11.31 -6.98 26.84
N ILE A 162 -12.56 -6.58 26.54
CA ILE A 162 -13.47 -6.04 27.56
C ILE A 162 -14.37 -7.15 28.15
N GLU A 163 -14.67 -8.21 27.40
CA GLU A 163 -15.53 -9.32 27.89
C GLU A 163 -14.78 -10.37 28.72
N ASN A 164 -13.44 -10.43 28.71
CA ASN A 164 -12.68 -11.44 29.45
C ASN A 164 -12.25 -11.02 30.88
N ASN A 165 -12.62 -9.82 31.35
CA ASN A 165 -12.30 -9.34 32.70
C ASN A 165 -13.53 -9.33 33.64
N THR A 166 -14.62 -10.01 33.29
CA THR A 166 -15.75 -10.21 34.20
C THR A 166 -16.13 -11.68 34.22
N CYS A 167 -15.61 -12.37 35.25
CA CYS A 167 -16.10 -13.61 35.86
C CYS A 167 -14.95 -14.63 35.97
N ASN A 168 -14.36 -14.70 37.17
CA ASN A 168 -13.99 -15.94 37.86
C ASN A 168 -13.36 -15.58 39.22
N SER A 169 -14.22 -15.19 40.16
CA SER A 169 -13.97 -15.40 41.58
C SER A 169 -15.04 -16.37 42.06
N GLU A 170 -14.67 -17.64 42.27
CA GLU A 170 -15.10 -18.47 43.41
C GLU A 170 -14.56 -19.91 43.25
N ASP A 171 -13.62 -20.21 44.15
CA ASP A 171 -13.36 -21.46 44.87
C ASP A 171 -13.59 -22.84 44.22
N SER A 172 -12.53 -23.66 44.27
CA SER A 172 -12.64 -25.00 44.89
C SER A 172 -11.27 -25.55 45.31
N SER A 173 -11.08 -25.74 46.61
CA SER A 173 -10.08 -26.67 47.15
C SER A 173 -10.79 -27.60 48.14
N THR A 174 -10.58 -28.91 47.99
CA THR A 174 -11.09 -29.93 48.91
C THR A 174 -9.92 -30.80 49.41
N ASP A 175 -9.70 -30.68 50.72
CA ASP A 175 -9.32 -31.66 51.74
C ASP A 175 -8.24 -32.73 51.52
N LYS A 176 -7.20 -32.68 52.38
CA LYS A 176 -6.96 -33.69 53.43
C LYS A 176 -5.99 -33.21 54.54
N LEU A 177 -6.35 -33.52 55.79
CA LEU A 177 -5.70 -33.20 57.08
C LEU A 177 -4.28 -33.78 57.29
N SER A 178 -3.42 -33.03 58.01
CA SER A 178 -2.86 -33.50 59.30
C SER A 178 -2.25 -32.37 60.14
N ILE A 179 -2.43 -32.55 61.44
CA ILE A 179 -2.18 -31.67 62.60
C ILE A 179 -0.69 -31.62 62.94
N ASP A 180 -0.16 -30.44 63.28
CA ASP A 180 0.74 -30.37 64.44
C ASP A 180 0.62 -29.01 65.16
N VAL A 181 0.60 -29.12 66.48
CA VAL A 181 0.40 -28.07 67.48
C VAL A 181 1.78 -27.54 67.90
N THR A 182 1.81 -26.33 68.45
CA THR A 182 2.61 -25.91 69.65
C THR A 182 3.44 -24.62 69.45
N LYS A 183 3.35 -23.76 70.49
CA LYS A 183 4.15 -22.58 70.90
C LYS A 183 3.77 -21.24 70.27
N SER A 184 2.95 -20.40 70.92
CA SER A 184 3.10 -19.67 72.20
C SER A 184 4.05 -18.48 72.14
N GLN A 185 3.48 -17.29 72.42
CA GLN A 185 4.09 -16.11 73.08
C GLN A 185 5.15 -15.33 72.25
N SER A 186 5.33 -14.02 72.30
CA SER A 186 4.80 -12.85 73.03
C SER A 186 5.73 -11.69 72.58
N ILE A 187 5.29 -10.48 72.22
CA ILE A 187 5.25 -9.25 73.06
C ILE A 187 5.22 -8.07 72.09
N GLU A 188 4.32 -7.12 72.32
CA GLU A 188 4.42 -5.73 71.86
C GLU A 188 5.53 -4.99 72.63
N SER A 189 6.34 -4.19 71.96
CA SER A 189 6.94 -3.02 72.63
C SER A 189 7.12 -1.85 71.66
N ARG A 190 6.34 -0.80 71.93
CA ARG A 190 6.61 0.62 71.63
C ARG A 190 8.07 0.98 71.96
N VAL A 191 8.62 1.99 71.28
CA VAL A 191 8.89 3.34 71.83
C VAL A 191 9.61 4.20 70.78
N GLN A 192 9.17 5.45 70.69
CA GLN A 192 9.69 6.57 69.92
C GLN A 192 10.99 7.16 70.50
N ASN A 193 11.68 7.92 69.64
CA ASN A 193 12.64 9.01 69.88
C ASN A 193 14.11 8.65 70.11
N LEU A 194 14.95 9.05 69.15
CA LEU A 194 15.75 10.28 69.21
C LEU A 194 16.04 10.80 67.79
#